data_AF-A0A9X9QD99-F1
#
_entry.id   AF-A0A9X9QD99-F1
#
_cell.length_a   1.000
_cell.length_b   1.000
_cell.length_c   1.000
_cell.angle_alpha   90.00
_cell.angle_beta   90.00
_cell.angle_gamma   90.00
#
_symmetry.space_group_name_H-M   'P 1'
#
loop_
_entity.id
_entity.type
_entity.pdbx_description
1 polymer ?
#
loop_
_entity_poly.entity_id
_entity_poly.type
_entity_poly.pdbx_seq_one_letter_code
_entity_poly.pdbx_strand_id
1 'polypeptide(L)'
;MVCLFAILLYTGTRLPQKDRLIITTSAYKYPSYGNYEVNYNQLFPVPSPNSGIYRTRITVDRPGTYITVYCSNQVLINDLWSFVSNGLTSLRGRLDAGIKQQ
;
A
#
# COMPACT_ATOMS: atom_id res chain seq x y z
N MET A 1 3.27 -12.09 15.18
CA MET A 1 2.65 -10.88 14.61
C MET A 1 3.26 -10.59 13.25
N VAL A 2 2.41 -10.37 12.23
CA VAL A 2 2.83 -9.93 10.89
C VAL A 2 2.28 -8.54 10.61
N CYS A 3 3.04 -7.70 9.92
CA CYS A 3 2.62 -6.34 9.58
C CYS A 3 3.02 -5.96 8.14
N LEU A 4 2.18 -5.13 7.54
CA LEU A 4 2.39 -4.47 6.25
C LEU A 4 2.29 -2.97 6.41
N PHE A 5 3.15 -2.26 5.70
CA PHE A 5 3.04 -0.83 5.50
C PHE A 5 2.34 -0.59 4.16
N ALA A 6 1.33 0.28 4.18
CA ALA A 6 0.67 0.81 3.01
C ALA A 6 0.95 2.32 2.96
N ILE A 7 1.69 2.75 1.95
CA ILE A 7 2.19 4.12 1.77
C ILE A 7 1.49 4.71 0.55
N LEU A 8 0.61 5.68 0.78
CA LEU A 8 -0.04 6.44 -0.27
C LEU A 8 0.79 7.68 -0.58
N LEU A 9 1.17 7.82 -1.85
CA LEU A 9 1.72 9.05 -2.41
C LEU A 9 0.58 9.78 -3.13
N TYR A 10 0.00 10.79 -2.48
CA TYR A 10 -1.11 11.57 -3.02
C TYR A 10 -0.61 12.95 -3.47
N THR A 11 -0.52 13.16 -4.78
CA THR A 11 -0.03 14.41 -5.39
C THR A 11 -1.14 15.42 -5.64
N GLY A 12 -2.39 15.06 -5.36
CA GLY A 12 -3.56 15.90 -5.64
C GLY A 12 -3.76 16.16 -7.13
N THR A 13 -3.34 15.23 -7.98
CA THR A 13 -3.44 15.28 -9.45
C THR A 13 -2.80 16.51 -10.13
N ARG A 14 -2.03 17.32 -9.39
CA ARG A 14 -1.40 18.56 -9.90
C ARG A 14 0.02 18.35 -10.41
N LEU A 15 0.66 17.25 -10.03
CA LEU A 15 2.02 16.92 -10.42
C LEU A 15 2.02 15.89 -11.57
N PRO A 16 3.06 15.88 -12.43
CA PRO A 16 3.21 14.84 -13.45
C PRO A 16 3.35 13.42 -12.88
N GLN A 17 3.78 13.31 -11.62
CA GLN A 17 3.83 12.05 -10.91
C GLN A 17 2.42 11.58 -10.56
N LYS A 18 2.11 10.35 -10.98
CA LYS A 18 0.83 9.72 -10.66
C LYS A 18 0.77 9.32 -9.20
N ASP A 19 -0.42 9.50 -8.63
CA ASP A 19 -0.77 8.96 -7.32
C ASP A 19 -0.57 7.44 -7.33
N ARG A 20 -0.04 6.91 -6.23
CA ARG A 20 0.25 5.48 -6.11
C ARG A 20 0.18 5.01 -4.68
N LEU A 21 -0.23 3.76 -4.53
CA LEU A 21 -0.19 3.04 -3.26
C LEU A 21 0.94 2.02 -3.31
N ILE A 22 1.87 2.13 -2.37
CA ILE A 22 2.97 1.21 -2.19
C ILE A 22 2.63 0.32 -1.00
N ILE A 23 2.66 -1.00 -1.17
CA ILE A 23 2.53 -1.97 -0.09
C ILE A 23 3.92 -2.58 0.12
N THR A 24 4.40 -2.63 1.36
CA THR A 24 5.68 -3.27 1.68
C THR A 24 5.61 -4.03 3.00
N THR A 25 6.39 -5.10 3.10
CA THR A 25 6.54 -5.88 4.34
C THR A 25 7.71 -5.36 5.17
N SER A 26 7.67 -5.59 6.49
CA SER A 26 8.83 -5.42 7.39
C SER A 26 9.71 -6.68 7.44
N ALA A 27 9.52 -7.64 6.53
CA ALA A 27 10.13 -8.96 6.64
C ALA A 27 11.61 -8.92 6.28
N TYR A 28 12.48 -9.18 7.26
CA TYR A 28 13.94 -9.08 7.13
C TYR A 28 14.55 -9.98 6.05
N LYS A 29 14.02 -11.20 5.85
CA LYS A 29 14.61 -12.18 4.92
C LYS A 29 14.15 -12.02 3.47
N TYR A 30 12.98 -11.41 3.24
CA TYR A 30 12.38 -11.29 1.92
C TYR A 30 11.63 -9.95 1.81
N PRO A 31 12.37 -8.83 1.65
CA PRO A 31 11.74 -7.53 1.44
C PRO A 31 10.92 -7.62 0.14
N SER A 32 9.62 -7.44 0.27
CA SER A 32 8.69 -7.42 -0.84
C SER A 32 7.97 -6.08 -0.86
N TYR A 33 7.89 -5.48 -2.05
CA TYR A 33 7.09 -4.29 -2.29
C TYR A 33 6.21 -4.48 -3.52
N GLY A 34 5.03 -3.87 -3.50
CA GLY A 34 4.11 -3.79 -4.61
C GLY A 34 3.73 -2.33 -4.84
N ASN A 35 3.63 -1.95 -6.10
CA ASN A 35 3.19 -0.62 -6.51
C ASN A 35 1.85 -0.75 -7.22
N TYR A 36 0.87 0.06 -6.81
CA TYR A 36 -0.52 -0.07 -7.21
C TYR A 36 -1.12 1.29 -7.58
N GLU A 37 -2.09 1.25 -8.48
CA GLU A 37 -2.98 2.40 -8.72
C GLU A 37 -3.79 2.70 -7.46
N VAL A 38 -4.08 3.99 -7.25
CA VAL A 38 -4.87 4.43 -6.10
C VAL A 38 -6.34 4.19 -6.36
N ASN A 39 -7.01 3.53 -5.42
CA ASN A 39 -8.46 3.47 -5.37
C ASN A 39 -9.00 4.71 -4.65
N TYR A 40 -9.49 5.71 -5.39
CA TYR A 40 -10.01 6.95 -4.80
C TYR A 40 -11.31 6.76 -4.00
N ASN A 41 -12.07 5.68 -4.24
CA ASN A 41 -13.26 5.38 -3.44
C ASN A 41 -12.90 4.87 -2.04
N GLN A 42 -11.73 4.23 -1.92
CA GLN A 42 -11.21 3.72 -0.66
C GLN A 42 -9.68 3.68 -0.70
N LEU A 43 -9.06 4.80 -0.29
CA LEU A 43 -7.60 4.96 -0.33
C LEU A 43 -6.86 3.89 0.48
N PHE A 44 -7.48 3.45 1.58
CA PHE A 44 -6.98 2.40 2.45
C PHE A 44 -8.12 1.44 2.81
N PRO A 45 -8.00 0.14 2.50
CA PRO A 45 -8.99 -0.89 2.85
C PRO A 45 -9.33 -0.88 4.34
N VAL A 46 -10.61 -1.00 4.68
CA VAL A 46 -11.07 -1.04 6.08
C VAL A 46 -11.28 -2.51 6.47
N PRO A 47 -10.55 -3.04 7.46
CA PRO A 47 -10.78 -4.39 7.95
C PRO A 47 -12.17 -4.54 8.57
N SER A 48 -12.80 -5.71 8.39
CA SER A 48 -14.03 -6.02 9.12
C SER A 48 -13.71 -6.25 10.60
N PRO A 49 -14.67 -5.99 11.52
CA PRO A 49 -14.45 -6.13 12.96
C PRO A 49 -13.91 -7.51 13.40
N ASN A 50 -14.27 -8.57 12.67
CA ASN A 50 -13.92 -9.96 12.99
C ASN A 50 -12.81 -10.54 12.08
N SER A 51 -12.14 -9.72 11.27
CA SER A 51 -11.09 -10.17 10.34
C SER A 51 -9.80 -10.59 11.04
N GLY A 52 -9.61 -10.22 12.31
CA GLY A 52 -8.32 -10.37 13.00
C GLY A 52 -7.22 -9.45 12.46
N ILE A 53 -7.57 -8.49 11.58
CA ILE A 53 -6.66 -7.50 10.99
C ILE A 53 -6.93 -6.14 11.62
N TYR A 54 -5.87 -5.52 12.11
CA TYR A 54 -5.90 -4.19 12.73
C TYR A 54 -5.23 -3.18 11.81
N ARG A 55 -5.78 -1.97 11.75
CA ARG A 55 -5.24 -0.85 10.96
C ARG A 55 -5.04 0.38 11.83
N THR A 56 -3.93 1.07 11.67
CA THR A 56 -3.73 2.40 12.27
C THR A 56 -4.75 3.42 11.74
N ARG A 57 -5.15 4.39 12.56
CA ARG A 57 -6.03 5.48 12.11
C ARG A 57 -5.25 6.44 11.23
N ILE A 58 -5.86 6.88 10.14
CA ILE A 58 -5.30 7.90 9.25
C ILE A 58 -6.42 8.75 8.64
N THR A 59 -6.14 10.03 8.42
CA THR A 59 -6.99 10.96 7.70
C THR A 59 -6.20 11.50 6.52
N VAL A 60 -6.79 11.47 5.33
CA VAL A 60 -6.19 11.98 4.09
C VAL A 60 -7.06 13.13 3.60
N ASP A 61 -6.56 14.35 3.69
CA ASP A 61 -7.31 15.57 3.42
C ASP A 61 -6.65 16.47 2.36
N ARG A 62 -5.34 16.29 2.11
CA ARG A 62 -4.53 17.15 1.23
C ARG A 62 -3.46 16.33 0.50
N PRO A 63 -2.84 16.88 -0.54
CA PRO A 63 -1.67 16.25 -1.15
C PRO A 63 -0.56 16.01 -0.11
N GLY A 64 0.00 14.82 -0.09
CA GLY A 64 1.01 14.40 0.87
C GLY A 64 1.33 12.91 0.81
N THR A 65 2.24 12.49 1.68
CA THR A 65 2.58 11.07 1.89
C THR A 65 1.88 10.58 3.15
N TYR A 66 1.10 9.53 3.01
CA TYR A 66 0.30 8.97 4.10
C TYR A 66 0.69 7.51 4.31
N ILE A 67 0.86 7.11 5.56
CA ILE A 67 1.29 5.77 5.93
C ILE A 67 0.25 5.17 6.86
N THR A 68 -0.27 3.99 6.50
CA THR A 68 -1.02 3.16 7.43
C THR A 68 -0.35 1.80 7.57
N VAL A 69 -0.44 1.24 8.76
CA VAL A 69 0.05 -0.09 9.07
C VAL A 69 -1.14 -1.03 9.22
N TYR A 70 -1.07 -2.18 8.57
CA TYR A 70 -1.95 -3.31 8.82
C TYR A 70 -1.18 -4.38 9.57
N CYS A 71 -1.73 -4.91 10.66
CA CYS A 71 -1.10 -5.97 11.43
C CYS A 71 -2.10 -7.06 11.79
N SER A 72 -1.62 -8.28 11.98
CA SER A 72 -2.41 -9.38 12.49
C SER A 72 -1.58 -10.38 13.29
N ASN A 73 -2.25 -11.06 14.23
CA ASN A 73 -1.77 -12.25 14.91
C ASN A 73 -2.48 -13.53 14.46
N GLN A 74 -3.48 -13.41 13.57
CA GLN A 74 -4.36 -14.51 13.16
C GLN A 74 -4.17 -14.89 11.68
N VAL A 75 -3.78 -13.94 10.82
CA VAL A 75 -3.57 -14.19 9.38
C VAL A 75 -2.08 -14.23 9.02
N LEU A 76 -1.75 -14.93 7.94
CA LEU A 76 -0.40 -14.96 7.38
C LEU A 76 -0.11 -13.67 6.60
N ILE A 77 1.17 -13.38 6.37
CA ILE A 77 1.58 -12.16 5.65
C ILE A 77 1.02 -12.11 4.22
N ASN A 78 0.87 -13.26 3.56
CA ASN A 78 0.32 -13.35 2.20
C ASN A 78 -1.17 -13.05 2.18
N ASP A 79 -1.93 -13.50 3.19
CA ASP A 79 -3.35 -13.20 3.32
C ASP A 79 -3.57 -11.73 3.65
N LEU A 80 -2.71 -11.18 4.53
CA LEU A 80 -2.70 -9.76 4.83
C LEU A 80 -2.39 -8.93 3.58
N TRP A 81 -1.45 -9.39 2.75
CA TRP A 81 -1.11 -8.74 1.48
C TRP A 81 -2.30 -8.78 0.52
N SER A 82 -2.89 -9.98 0.33
CA SER A 82 -4.06 -10.19 -0.51
C SER A 82 -5.22 -9.28 -0.10
N PHE A 83 -5.46 -9.15 1.20
CA PHE A 83 -6.46 -8.22 1.75
C PHE A 83 -6.17 -6.77 1.38
N VAL A 84 -4.95 -6.26 1.63
CA VAL A 84 -4.63 -4.85 1.36
C VAL A 84 -4.58 -4.56 -0.14
N SER A 85 -4.16 -5.51 -0.97
CA SER A 85 -4.08 -5.34 -2.43
C SER A 85 -5.36 -5.71 -3.19
N ASN A 86 -6.42 -6.11 -2.49
CA ASN A 86 -7.64 -6.60 -3.14
C ASN A 86 -8.26 -5.52 -4.04
N GLY A 87 -8.54 -5.86 -5.30
CA GLY A 87 -9.12 -4.94 -6.27
C GLY A 87 -8.18 -3.84 -6.76
N LEU A 88 -6.91 -3.84 -6.36
CA LEU A 88 -5.92 -2.87 -6.85
C LEU A 88 -5.26 -3.35 -8.14
N THR A 89 -5.06 -2.42 -9.07
CA THR A 89 -4.29 -2.66 -10.30
C THR A 89 -2.80 -2.51 -10.01
N SER A 90 -2.01 -3.55 -10.29
CA SER A 90 -0.55 -3.46 -10.16
C SER A 90 0.05 -2.58 -11.26
N LEU A 91 0.97 -1.70 -10.86
CA LEU A 91 1.74 -0.85 -11.76
C LEU A 91 3.06 -1.50 -12.25
N ARG A 92 3.17 -2.84 -12.17
CA ARG A 92 4.32 -3.60 -12.71
C ARG A 92 4.58 -3.20 -14.16
N GLY A 93 5.77 -2.65 -14.42
CA GLY A 93 6.21 -2.20 -15.76
C GLY A 93 6.48 -0.69 -15.92
N ARG A 94 6.14 0.18 -14.95
CA ARG A 94 6.41 1.63 -15.07
C ARG A 94 7.64 2.15 -14.31
N LEU A 95 8.31 1.30 -13.53
CA LEU A 95 9.48 1.69 -12.74
C LEU A 95 10.83 1.22 -13.34
N ASP A 96 10.81 0.22 -14.23
CA ASP A 96 12.03 -0.23 -14.93
C ASP A 96 12.47 0.74 -16.05
N ALA A 97 11.69 1.79 -16.31
CA ALA A 97 12.05 2.88 -17.22
C ALA A 97 12.73 4.07 -16.49
N GLY A 98 13.19 3.87 -15.25
CA GLY A 98 14.05 4.81 -14.55
C GLY A 98 15.51 4.66 -15.00
N ILE A 99 15.94 5.54 -15.93
CA ILE A 99 17.32 5.86 -16.33
C ILE A 99 18.25 4.64 -16.51
N LYS A 100 18.45 4.24 -17.78
CA LYS A 100 19.67 3.53 -18.16
C LYS A 100 20.85 4.41 -17.74
N GLN A 101 21.55 4.03 -16.67
CA GLN A 101 22.85 4.61 -16.37
C GLN A 101 23.75 4.35 -17.58
N GLN A 102 24.28 5.45 -18.10
CA GLN A 102 25.15 5.51 -19.26
C GLN A 102 26.59 5.18 -18.85
#